data_AF-A0AAV9KUS5-F1
#
_entry.id   AF-A0AAV9KUS5-F1
#
_cell.length_a   1.000
_cell.length_b   1.000
_cell.length_c   1.000
_cell.angle_alpha   90.00
_cell.angle_beta   90.00
_cell.angle_gamma   90.00
#
_symmetry.space_group_name_H-M   'P 1'
#
loop_
_entity.id
_entity.type
_entity.pdbx_description
1 polymer ?
#
loop_
_entity_poly.entity_id
_entity_poly.type
_entity_poly.pdbx_seq_one_letter_code
_entity_poly.pdbx_strand_id
1 'polypeptide(L)'
;MDWMHFSSSSVFVKGKFHWTANTHDYNECEVGEIISFGLADENVGKVEQPYYGEGKSISELGVLGGDLGGFSHHLTIGVDVWIMKEYGVKESWTKMCTIEYPKLKRY
;
A
#
# COMPACT_ATOMS: atom_id res chain seq x y z
N MET A 1 5.55 -23.05 4.48
CA MET A 1 6.38 -21.84 4.74
C MET A 1 6.34 -21.11 3.44
N ASP A 2 5.30 -20.30 3.32
CA ASP A 2 4.85 -19.75 2.06
C ASP A 2 5.78 -18.60 1.71
N TRP A 3 6.17 -18.52 0.44
CA TRP A 3 7.15 -17.56 -0.01
C TRP A 3 6.48 -16.19 -0.07
N MET A 4 6.69 -15.37 0.95
CA MET A 4 6.24 -13.97 0.96
C MET A 4 7.16 -13.16 0.06
N HIS A 5 6.59 -12.55 -0.98
CA HIS A 5 7.30 -11.56 -1.79
C HIS A 5 7.15 -10.19 -1.14
N PHE A 6 8.27 -9.60 -0.72
CA PHE A 6 8.30 -8.24 -0.20
C PHE A 6 8.52 -7.24 -1.34
N SER A 7 7.97 -6.03 -1.20
CA SER A 7 8.41 -4.92 -2.03
C SER A 7 9.91 -4.68 -1.87
N SER A 8 10.58 -4.26 -2.93
CA SER A 8 12.02 -3.93 -2.92
C SER A 8 12.36 -2.69 -2.07
N SER A 9 11.37 -2.03 -1.49
CA SER A 9 11.51 -0.80 -0.69
C SER A 9 10.63 -0.80 0.55
N SER A 10 11.11 -0.17 1.62
CA SER A 10 10.36 0.14 2.84
C SER A 10 10.36 1.65 3.11
N VAL A 11 9.38 2.12 3.88
CA VAL A 11 9.24 3.54 4.27
C VAL A 11 9.20 3.68 5.80
N PHE A 12 9.80 4.74 6.32
CA PHE A 12 9.83 5.02 7.76
C PHE A 12 8.88 6.17 8.11
N VAL A 13 7.88 5.90 8.96
CA VAL A 13 6.92 6.91 9.41
C VAL A 13 6.41 6.59 10.82
N LYS A 14 6.18 7.62 11.64
CA LYS A 14 5.76 7.51 13.05
C LYS A 14 6.55 6.46 13.88
N GLY A 15 7.86 6.36 13.65
CA GLY A 15 8.74 5.46 14.41
C GLY A 15 8.77 4.01 13.93
N LYS A 16 8.10 3.67 12.82
CA LYS A 16 8.04 2.31 12.28
C LYS A 16 8.46 2.25 10.81
N PHE A 17 9.15 1.18 10.42
CA PHE A 17 9.34 0.80 9.02
C PHE A 17 8.08 0.12 8.50
N HIS A 18 7.75 0.34 7.23
CA HIS A 18 6.59 -0.27 6.57
C HIS A 18 6.97 -0.77 5.19
N TRP A 19 6.42 -1.91 4.80
CA TRP A 19 6.59 -2.47 3.46
C TRP A 19 5.34 -3.27 3.07
N THR A 20 5.17 -3.52 1.77
CA THR A 20 4.11 -4.42 1.31
C THR A 20 4.64 -5.85 1.24
N ALA A 21 3.78 -6.80 1.57
CA ALA A 21 4.05 -8.22 1.44
C ALA A 21 2.90 -8.89 0.71
N ASN A 22 3.20 -9.63 -0.35
CA ASN A 22 2.19 -10.39 -1.09
C ASN A 22 2.18 -11.82 -0.56
N THR A 23 0.99 -12.32 -0.20
CA THR A 23 0.77 -13.74 0.04
C THR A 23 0.32 -14.39 -1.25
N HIS A 24 1.11 -15.32 -1.78
CA HIS A 24 0.74 -16.07 -2.97
C HIS A 24 -0.21 -17.19 -2.55
N ASP A 25 -1.52 -16.93 -2.62
CA ASP A 25 -2.52 -17.99 -2.51
C ASP A 25 -3.01 -18.32 -3.91
N TYR A 26 -2.76 -19.55 -4.36
CA TYR A 26 -2.92 -20.00 -5.76
C TYR A 26 -4.36 -19.87 -6.32
N ASN A 27 -5.32 -19.47 -5.50
CA ASN A 27 -6.75 -19.40 -5.83
C ASN A 27 -7.39 -18.01 -5.61
N GLU A 28 -6.68 -17.02 -5.05
CA GLU A 28 -7.25 -15.69 -4.77
C GLU A 28 -6.33 -14.58 -5.28
N CYS A 29 -6.93 -13.45 -5.71
CA CYS A 29 -6.19 -12.27 -6.13
C CYS A 29 -5.21 -11.86 -5.03
N GLU A 30 -3.96 -11.53 -5.39
CA GLU A 30 -2.91 -11.15 -4.41
C GLU A 30 -3.41 -10.06 -3.45
N VAL A 31 -3.78 -10.48 -2.23
CA VAL A 31 -4.11 -9.55 -1.15
C VAL A 31 -2.78 -9.09 -0.59
N GLY A 32 -2.29 -7.95 -1.07
CA GLY A 32 -1.14 -7.29 -0.47
C GLY A 32 -1.46 -6.98 1.00
N GLU A 33 -0.54 -7.26 1.91
CA GLU A 33 -0.58 -6.81 3.29
C GLU A 33 0.40 -5.64 3.48
N ILE A 34 0.07 -4.69 4.35
CA ILE A 34 1.06 -3.68 4.81
C ILE A 34 1.58 -4.17 6.16
N ILE A 35 2.87 -4.47 6.19
CA ILE A 35 3.57 -4.87 7.41
C ILE A 35 4.30 -3.67 7.98
N SER A 36 4.36 -3.58 9.31
CA SER A 36 5.09 -2.57 10.05
C SER A 36 6.05 -3.21 11.05
N PHE A 37 7.17 -2.55 11.30
CA PHE A 37 8.13 -2.93 12.34
C PHE A 37 8.57 -1.68 13.12
N GLY A 38 8.30 -1.67 14.42
CA GLY A 38 8.67 -0.58 15.31
C GLY A 38 10.09 -0.74 15.85
N LEU A 39 10.90 0.32 15.82
CA LEU A 39 12.27 0.28 16.34
C LEU A 39 12.35 0.44 17.86
N ALA A 40 11.39 1.14 18.46
CA ALA A 40 11.40 1.41 19.89
C ALA A 40 10.93 0.22 20.72
N ASP A 41 9.98 -0.52 20.18
CA ASP A 41 9.32 -1.66 20.83
C ASP A 41 9.66 -3.00 20.18
N GLU A 42 10.44 -2.99 19.09
CA GLU A 42 10.87 -4.16 18.31
C GLU A 42 9.71 -5.06 17.86
N ASN A 43 8.51 -4.50 17.71
CA ASN A 43 7.31 -5.26 17.38
C ASN A 43 6.96 -5.19 15.90
N VAL A 44 6.60 -6.35 15.35
CA VAL A 44 5.98 -6.49 14.04
C VAL A 44 4.47 -6.36 14.17
N GLY A 45 3.84 -5.60 13.29
CA GLY A 45 2.39 -5.44 13.24
C GLY A 45 1.87 -5.29 11.82
N LYS A 46 0.57 -5.49 11.61
CA LYS A 46 -0.10 -5.24 10.34
C LYS A 46 -0.78 -3.87 10.37
N VAL A 47 -0.76 -3.17 9.25
CA VAL A 47 -1.53 -1.93 9.04
C VAL A 47 -2.71 -2.27 8.14
N GLU A 48 -3.92 -1.99 8.62
CA GLU A 48 -5.12 -2.21 7.82
C GLU A 48 -5.13 -1.33 6.58
N GLN A 49 -5.52 -1.91 5.45
CA GLN A 49 -5.64 -1.22 4.18
C GLN A 49 -7.00 -0.52 4.05
N PRO A 50 -7.09 0.56 3.24
CA PRO A 50 -8.35 1.16 2.83
C PRO A 50 -9.25 0.15 2.11
N TYR A 51 -10.55 0.45 2.06
CA TYR A 51 -11.46 -0.24 1.16
C TYR A 51 -11.41 0.41 -0.24
N TYR A 52 -11.03 -0.36 -1.26
CA TYR A 52 -10.77 0.14 -2.61
C TYR A 52 -11.87 -0.19 -3.64
N GLY A 53 -12.85 -1.01 -3.26
CA GLY A 53 -13.65 -1.82 -4.18
C GLY A 53 -12.97 -3.17 -4.49
N GLU A 54 -13.53 -3.94 -5.42
CA GLU A 54 -13.04 -5.29 -5.73
C GLU A 54 -11.67 -5.30 -6.42
N GLY A 55 -10.81 -6.26 -6.05
CA GLY A 55 -9.57 -6.62 -6.76
C GLY A 55 -8.43 -5.61 -6.69
N LYS A 56 -8.40 -4.74 -5.68
CA LYS A 56 -7.41 -3.65 -5.55
C LYS A 56 -6.70 -3.73 -4.21
N SER A 57 -5.40 -3.48 -4.22
CA SER A 57 -4.54 -3.37 -3.05
C SER A 57 -3.53 -2.25 -3.23
N ILE A 58 -2.95 -1.77 -2.12
CA ILE A 58 -1.73 -0.96 -2.17
C ILE A 58 -0.57 -1.88 -2.50
N SER A 59 0.11 -1.61 -3.63
CA SER A 59 1.30 -2.36 -4.06
C SER A 59 2.60 -1.68 -3.64
N GLU A 60 2.59 -0.35 -3.53
CA GLU A 60 3.75 0.45 -3.18
C GLU A 60 3.43 1.47 -2.07
N LEU A 61 4.42 1.77 -1.24
CA LEU A 61 4.29 2.71 -0.13
C LEU A 61 5.18 3.92 -0.34
N GLY A 62 4.75 5.05 0.21
CA GLY A 62 5.49 6.31 0.21
C GLY A 62 5.27 7.09 1.50
N VAL A 63 5.97 8.21 1.62
CA VAL A 63 5.69 9.22 2.65
C VAL A 63 5.24 10.49 1.94
N LEU A 64 4.01 10.93 2.20
CA LEU A 64 3.41 12.13 1.61
C LEU A 64 3.00 13.09 2.72
N GLY A 65 3.60 14.28 2.74
CA GLY A 65 3.31 15.27 3.78
C GLY A 65 3.66 14.84 5.21
N GLY A 66 4.52 13.83 5.37
CA GLY A 66 4.89 13.26 6.68
C GLY A 66 4.00 12.12 7.17
N ASP A 67 3.01 11.71 6.37
CA ASP A 67 2.10 10.62 6.67
C ASP A 67 2.32 9.42 5.74
N LEU A 68 1.83 8.25 6.15
CA LEU A 68 1.94 7.02 5.38
C LEU A 68 1.08 7.14 4.11
N GLY A 69 1.71 6.97 2.97
CA GLY A 69 1.07 6.98 1.66
C GLY A 69 1.09 5.60 1.02
N GLY A 70 0.07 5.32 0.22
CA GLY A 70 -0.05 4.08 -0.54
C GLY A 70 -0.47 4.34 -1.98
N PHE A 71 0.06 3.53 -2.89
CA PHE A 71 -0.22 3.60 -4.32
C PHE A 71 -0.90 2.31 -4.77
N SER A 72 -2.07 2.45 -5.39
CA SER A 72 -2.84 1.33 -5.93
C SER A 72 -2.94 1.48 -7.44
N HIS A 73 -2.39 0.52 -8.18
CA HIS A 73 -2.29 0.59 -9.63
C HIS A 73 -3.51 -0.04 -10.31
N HIS A 74 -4.18 0.74 -11.16
CA HIS A 74 -5.23 0.25 -12.07
C HIS A 74 -4.63 0.06 -13.45
N LEU A 75 -4.63 -1.17 -13.97
CA LEU A 75 -4.01 -1.53 -15.25
C LEU A 75 -4.41 -0.61 -16.43
N THR A 76 -5.63 -0.11 -16.45
CA THR A 76 -6.18 0.66 -17.58
C THR A 76 -6.41 2.13 -17.31
N ILE A 77 -6.43 2.56 -16.04
CA ILE A 77 -6.83 3.92 -15.65
C ILE A 77 -5.64 4.75 -15.22
N GLY A 78 -4.82 4.23 -14.30
CA GLY A 78 -3.80 5.03 -13.64
C GLY A 78 -3.47 4.52 -12.24
N VAL A 79 -2.96 5.40 -11.39
CA VAL A 79 -2.56 5.09 -10.01
C VAL A 79 -3.37 5.92 -9.04
N ASP A 80 -4.05 5.26 -8.10
CA ASP A 80 -4.71 5.92 -6.99
C ASP A 80 -3.70 6.21 -5.88
N VAL A 81 -3.68 7.46 -5.43
CA VAL A 81 -2.82 7.92 -4.32
C VAL A 81 -3.66 8.02 -3.05
N TRP A 82 -3.28 7.26 -2.03
CA TRP A 82 -3.94 7.20 -0.73
C TRP A 82 -3.02 7.74 0.37
N ILE A 83 -3.58 8.41 1.37
CA ILE A 83 -2.85 8.88 2.56
C ILE A 83 -3.62 8.48 3.81
N MET A 84 -2.94 7.89 4.80
CA MET A 84 -3.46 7.61 6.13
C MET A 84 -3.33 8.87 6.99
N LYS A 85 -4.42 9.62 7.16
CA LYS A 85 -4.41 10.91 7.88
C LYS A 85 -4.19 10.75 9.38
N GLU A 86 -4.65 9.65 9.95
CA GLU A 86 -4.43 9.29 11.34
C GLU A 86 -3.76 7.92 11.39
N TYR A 87 -2.51 7.91 11.84
CA TYR A 87 -1.69 6.71 11.76
C TYR A 87 -2.29 5.55 12.58
N GLY A 88 -2.43 4.39 11.94
CA GLY A 88 -3.01 3.18 12.51
C GLY A 88 -4.54 3.11 12.44
N VAL A 89 -5.23 4.18 12.02
CA VAL A 89 -6.70 4.19 11.89
C VAL A 89 -7.09 3.93 10.45
N LYS A 90 -7.72 2.78 10.20
CA LYS A 90 -8.14 2.32 8.87
C LYS A 90 -9.04 3.32 8.16
N GLU A 91 -10.01 3.88 8.88
CA GLU A 91 -11.00 4.81 8.33
C GLU A 91 -10.38 6.16 7.94
N SER A 92 -9.15 6.44 8.39
CA SER A 92 -8.45 7.68 8.06
C SER A 92 -7.78 7.66 6.69
N TRP A 93 -7.71 6.50 6.03
CA TRP A 93 -7.22 6.39 4.67
C TRP A 93 -8.10 7.20 3.72
N THR A 94 -7.50 8.21 3.12
CA THR A 94 -8.18 9.14 2.21
C THR A 94 -7.54 9.06 0.83
N LYS A 95 -8.35 8.81 -0.21
CA LYS A 95 -7.92 8.92 -1.60
C LYS A 95 -7.74 10.39 -1.95
N MET A 96 -6.51 10.78 -2.30
CA MET A 96 -6.17 12.16 -2.63
C MET A 96 -6.46 12.48 -4.09
N CYS A 97 -6.02 11.60 -5.00
CA CYS A 97 -6.23 11.74 -6.43
C CYS A 97 -6.01 10.41 -7.15
N THR A 98 -6.32 10.41 -8.45
CA THR A 98 -5.89 9.38 -9.41
C THR A 98 -4.96 10.05 -10.42
N ILE A 99 -3.74 9.52 -10.56
CA ILE A 99 -2.81 9.92 -11.62
C ILE A 99 -3.12 9.03 -12.83
N GLU A 100 -3.78 9.60 -13.83
CA GLU A 100 -4.18 8.86 -15.03
C GLU A 100 -2.99 8.46 -15.90
N TYR A 101 -3.02 7.25 -16.46
CA TYR A 101 -2.06 6.87 -17.48
C TYR A 101 -2.32 7.65 -18.77
N PRO A 102 -1.27 8.15 -19.45
CA PRO A 102 -1.44 8.81 -20.72
C PRO A 102 -2.07 7.85 -21.72
N LYS A 103 -3.10 8.32 -22.43
CA LYS A 103 -3.70 7.56 -23.53
C LYS A 103 -2.64 7.39 -24.62
N LEU A 104 -2.13 6.17 -24.78
CA LEU A 104 -1.28 5.82 -25.91
C LEU A 104 -2.10 6.00 -27.19
N LYS A 105 -1.81 7.04 -27.96
CA LYS A 105 -2.34 7.17 -29.32
C LYS A 105 -1.63 6.11 -30.17
N ARG A 106 -2.36 5.09 -30.61
CA ARG A 106 -1.88 4.20 -31.68
C ARG A 106 -1.87 5.02 -32.98
N TYR A 107 -0.70 5.16 -33.57
CA TYR A 107 -0.52 5.63 -34.94
C TYR A 107 -0.78 4.48 -35.92
#